data_AF-A0A6A5AJA1-F1
#
_entry.id   AF-A0A6A5AJA1-F1
#
_cell.length_a   1.000
_cell.length_b   1.000
_cell.length_c   1.000
_cell.angle_alpha   90.00
_cell.angle_beta   90.00
_cell.angle_gamma   90.00
#
_symmetry.space_group_name_H-M   'P 1'
#
loop_
_entity.id
_entity.type
_entity.pdbx_description
1 polymer ?
#
loop_
_entity_poly.entity_id
_entity_poly.type
_entity_poly.pdbx_seq_one_letter_code
_entity_poly.pdbx_strand_id
1 'polypeptide(L)'
;MGLVALFRHLLPSAIGHTSMSIQEITDPALFLDLTLTMRLADRIGTNQIGTRALSAALGLEPETDSRFWVVRRENDAGIDAVAMWTSLTGIFLSPTFRPSDAAELGHHLAQYLPDPLPQSSGRVTSTQSFNEGYCAERYPPLTPQ
;
A
#
# COMPACT_ATOMS: atom_id res chain seq x y z
N MET A 1 -39.50 -36.85 16.58
CA MET A 1 -38.60 -37.98 16.28
C MET A 1 -38.34 -37.95 14.78
N GLY A 2 -37.23 -37.56 14.18
CA GLY A 2 -35.88 -37.16 14.59
C GLY A 2 -35.04 -37.10 13.30
N LEU A 3 -34.17 -36.07 13.19
CA LEU A 3 -32.86 -35.96 12.50
C LEU A 3 -32.39 -37.23 11.72
N VAL A 4 -31.76 -37.18 10.54
CA VAL A 4 -30.48 -36.51 10.20
C VAL A 4 -30.28 -36.49 8.67
N ALA A 5 -29.94 -35.33 8.13
CA ALA A 5 -29.30 -35.16 6.82
C ALA A 5 -27.80 -35.49 6.92
N LEU A 6 -27.26 -36.33 6.03
CA LEU A 6 -25.85 -36.72 6.06
C LEU A 6 -25.10 -36.33 4.77
N PHE A 7 -24.26 -35.29 4.94
CA PHE A 7 -22.96 -35.03 4.29
C PHE A 7 -22.90 -34.79 2.77
N ARG A 8 -23.06 -33.52 2.37
CA ARG A 8 -22.19 -32.94 1.33
C ARG A 8 -20.87 -32.55 1.99
N HIS A 9 -19.76 -33.07 1.48
CA HIS A 9 -18.42 -32.57 1.77
C HIS A 9 -18.32 -31.10 1.32
N LEU A 10 -18.44 -30.18 2.27
CA LEU A 10 -17.88 -28.85 2.17
C LEU A 10 -16.40 -28.98 2.50
N LEU A 11 -15.56 -28.97 1.47
CA LEU A 11 -14.18 -28.51 1.62
C LEU A 11 -14.26 -27.01 1.93
N PRO A 12 -13.75 -26.51 3.06
CA PRO A 12 -13.45 -25.11 3.17
C PRO A 12 -12.21 -24.85 2.30
N SER A 13 -12.42 -24.27 1.11
CA SER A 13 -11.35 -23.54 0.42
C SER A 13 -11.03 -22.32 1.26
N ALA A 14 -10.20 -22.51 2.28
CA ALA A 14 -9.57 -21.41 3.01
C ALA A 14 -8.56 -20.75 2.07
N ILE A 15 -9.05 -19.87 1.20
CA ILE A 15 -8.22 -18.77 0.72
C ILE A 15 -8.08 -17.87 1.94
N GLY A 16 -6.99 -18.04 2.69
CA GLY A 16 -6.61 -17.09 3.72
C GLY A 16 -6.35 -15.76 3.03
N HIS A 17 -7.36 -14.91 2.93
CA HIS A 17 -7.14 -13.49 2.77
C HIS A 17 -6.38 -13.07 4.02
N THR A 18 -5.06 -12.95 3.92
CA THR A 18 -4.30 -12.15 4.88
C THR A 18 -4.84 -10.74 4.75
N SER A 19 -5.77 -10.40 5.65
CA SER A 19 -6.34 -9.07 5.76
C SER A 19 -5.20 -8.07 5.97
N MET A 20 -5.16 -7.06 5.12
CA MET A 20 -4.16 -6.02 5.11
C MET A 20 -4.83 -4.69 5.45
N SER A 21 -4.18 -3.90 6.29
CA SER A 21 -4.58 -2.54 6.60
C SER A 21 -3.67 -1.57 5.84
N ILE A 22 -4.29 -0.75 4.99
CA ILE A 22 -3.66 0.42 4.37
C ILE A 22 -4.13 1.65 5.13
N GLN A 23 -3.21 2.47 5.60
CA GLN A 23 -3.54 3.69 6.33
C GLN A 23 -2.73 4.87 5.77
N GLU A 24 -3.43 5.92 5.37
CA GLU A 24 -2.80 7.23 5.12
C GLU A 24 -2.44 7.88 6.45
N ILE A 25 -1.22 8.38 6.56
CA ILE A 25 -0.74 9.13 7.72
C ILE A 25 -0.59 10.58 7.31
N THR A 26 -1.53 11.41 7.75
CA THR A 26 -1.59 12.84 7.38
C THR A 26 -0.64 13.70 8.19
N ASP A 27 -0.23 13.26 9.39
CA ASP A 27 0.80 13.92 10.20
C ASP A 27 2.18 13.33 9.86
N PRO A 28 3.08 14.08 9.20
CA PRO A 28 4.40 13.57 8.84
C PRO A 28 5.28 13.24 10.06
N ALA A 29 5.08 13.91 11.20
CA ALA A 29 5.81 13.59 12.44
C ALA A 29 5.38 12.22 12.98
N LEU A 30 4.06 11.95 13.02
CA LEU A 30 3.54 10.63 13.36
C LEU A 30 4.05 9.56 12.38
N PHE A 31 4.12 9.86 11.08
CA PHE A 31 4.67 8.93 10.10
C PHE A 31 6.14 8.58 10.41
N LEU A 32 6.95 9.58 10.78
CA LEU A 32 8.34 9.35 11.17
C LEU A 32 8.44 8.44 12.40
N ASP A 33 7.63 8.68 13.43
CA ASP A 33 7.64 7.89 14.66
C ASP A 33 7.25 6.44 14.39
N LEU A 34 6.14 6.25 13.67
CA LEU A 34 5.61 4.94 13.29
C LEU A 34 6.62 4.11 12.49
N THR A 35 7.42 4.76 11.64
CA THR A 35 8.31 4.08 10.68
C THR A 35 9.77 4.02 11.14
N LEU A 36 10.08 4.47 12.36
CA LEU A 36 11.45 4.57 12.87
C LEU A 36 12.23 3.25 12.72
N THR A 37 11.65 2.13 13.16
CA THR A 37 12.30 0.82 13.10
C THR A 37 12.64 0.42 11.67
N MET A 38 11.72 0.63 10.72
CA MET A 38 11.97 0.33 9.31
C MET A 38 13.06 1.20 8.71
N ARG A 39 13.04 2.51 9.00
CA ARG A 39 14.03 3.48 8.52
C ARG A 39 15.44 3.19 9.05
N LEU A 40 15.54 2.70 10.29
CA LEU A 40 16.82 2.24 10.85
C LEU A 40 17.35 0.97 10.17
N ALA A 41 16.45 0.07 9.76
CA ALA A 41 16.79 -1.18 9.08
C ALA A 41 17.14 -1.00 7.59
N ASP A 42 16.46 -0.11 6.87
CA ASP A 42 16.73 0.24 5.47
C ASP A 42 17.13 1.71 5.34
N ARG A 43 18.44 1.94 5.37
CA ARG A 43 19.02 3.28 5.36
C ARG A 43 18.93 4.01 4.02
N ILE A 44 18.49 3.34 2.94
CA ILE A 44 18.45 3.93 1.59
C ILE A 44 17.01 4.14 1.15
N GLY A 45 16.24 3.06 0.92
CA GLY A 45 14.92 3.18 0.30
C GLY A 45 13.90 3.85 1.22
N THR A 46 13.73 3.30 2.41
CA THR A 46 12.77 3.78 3.42
C THR A 46 13.19 5.14 3.99
N ASN A 47 14.49 5.44 4.02
CA ASN A 47 15.01 6.75 4.42
C ASN A 47 14.79 7.87 3.39
N GLN A 48 14.65 7.56 2.10
CA GLN A 48 14.26 8.59 1.12
C GLN A 48 12.85 9.10 1.43
N ILE A 49 11.93 8.18 1.73
CA ILE A 49 10.58 8.52 2.20
C ILE A 49 10.66 9.29 3.53
N GLY A 50 11.46 8.80 4.47
CA GLY A 50 11.67 9.47 5.77
C GLY A 50 12.21 10.89 5.65
N THR A 51 13.12 11.15 4.71
CA THR A 51 13.68 12.50 4.48
C THR A 51 12.61 13.46 4.00
N ARG A 52 11.71 13.00 3.12
CA ARG A 52 10.57 13.81 2.67
C ARG A 52 9.55 14.05 3.77
N ALA A 53 9.24 13.01 4.56
CA ALA A 53 8.38 13.18 5.73
C ALA A 53 8.96 14.17 6.75
N LEU A 54 10.28 14.20 6.94
CA LEU A 54 10.95 15.20 7.77
C LEU A 54 10.85 16.61 7.18
N SER A 55 11.06 16.76 5.88
CA SER A 55 10.88 18.05 5.19
C SER A 55 9.46 18.60 5.38
N ALA A 56 8.45 17.73 5.21
CA ALA A 56 7.05 18.06 5.43
C ALA A 56 6.75 18.40 6.91
N ALA A 57 7.28 17.63 7.86
CA ALA A 57 7.11 17.88 9.31
C ALA A 57 7.72 19.24 9.74
N LEU A 58 8.77 19.68 9.07
CA LEU A 58 9.42 20.97 9.31
C LEU A 58 8.75 22.13 8.56
N GLY A 59 7.70 21.88 7.77
CA GLY A 59 7.02 22.90 6.97
C GLY A 59 7.84 23.44 5.81
N LEU A 60 8.81 22.66 5.31
CA LEU A 60 9.70 23.05 4.21
C LEU A 60 9.09 22.74 2.83
N GLU A 61 8.03 21.94 2.80
CA GLU A 61 7.26 21.59 1.59
C GLU A 61 5.80 22.04 1.77
N PRO A 62 5.07 22.33 0.68
CA PRO A 62 3.63 22.52 0.74
C PRO A 62 2.92 21.28 1.30
N GLU A 63 1.90 21.47 2.16
CA GLU A 63 1.16 20.35 2.80
C GLU A 63 0.56 19.36 1.79
N THR A 64 0.23 19.82 0.59
CA THR A 64 -0.36 18.99 -0.47
C THR A 64 0.65 18.28 -1.36
N ASP A 65 1.96 18.54 -1.18
CA ASP A 65 2.98 18.04 -2.10
C ASP A 65 3.39 16.59 -1.82
N SER A 66 3.16 16.11 -0.59
CA SER A 66 3.52 14.75 -0.19
C SER A 66 2.41 14.08 0.60
N ARG A 67 2.15 12.82 0.29
CA ARG A 67 1.21 11.96 1.03
C ARG A 67 1.91 10.66 1.41
N PHE A 68 1.61 10.14 2.59
CA PHE A 68 2.32 9.00 3.16
C PHE A 68 1.35 7.90 3.56
N TRP A 69 1.69 6.65 3.25
CA TRP A 69 0.92 5.48 3.65
C TRP A 69 1.79 4.45 4.37
N VAL A 70 1.17 3.78 5.32
CA VAL A 70 1.72 2.62 6.02
C VAL A 70 0.84 1.40 5.71
N VAL A 71 1.48 0.26 5.54
CA VAL A 71 0.83 -1.03 5.28
C VAL A 71 1.16 -1.99 6.41
N ARG A 72 0.12 -2.63 6.96
CA ARG A 72 0.21 -3.63 8.03
C ARG A 72 -0.58 -4.87 7.65
N ARG A 73 -0.03 -6.05 7.87
CA ARG A 73 -0.75 -7.33 7.72
C ARG A 73 -1.33 -7.75 9.07
N GLU A 74 -2.54 -8.31 9.07
CA GLU A 74 -3.19 -8.77 10.30
C GLU A 74 -2.29 -9.73 11.10
N ASN A 75 -2.33 -9.57 12.42
CA ASN A 75 -1.53 -10.28 13.43
C ASN A 75 -0.07 -9.82 13.59
N ASP A 76 0.37 -8.77 12.88
CA ASP A 76 1.63 -8.08 13.16
C ASP A 76 1.37 -6.68 13.74
N ALA A 77 2.06 -6.33 14.82
CA ALA A 77 2.03 -4.97 15.36
C ALA A 77 2.96 -4.02 14.58
N GLY A 78 3.85 -4.59 13.76
CA GLY A 78 4.81 -3.85 12.95
C GLY A 78 4.20 -3.22 11.69
N ILE A 79 4.98 -2.33 11.09
CA ILE A 79 4.73 -1.83 9.74
C ILE A 79 5.51 -2.71 8.78
N ASP A 80 4.81 -3.27 7.81
CA ASP A 80 5.39 -4.16 6.80
C ASP A 80 6.02 -3.36 5.65
N ALA A 81 5.32 -2.32 5.20
CA ALA A 81 5.73 -1.50 4.08
C ALA A 81 5.20 -0.07 4.21
N VAL A 82 5.89 0.85 3.55
CA VAL A 82 5.51 2.27 3.50
C VAL A 82 5.60 2.80 2.07
N ALA A 83 4.66 3.66 1.71
CA ALA A 83 4.61 4.31 0.41
C ALA A 83 4.52 5.83 0.58
N MET A 84 5.00 6.54 -0.43
CA MET A 84 4.90 7.99 -0.52
C MET A 84 4.45 8.37 -1.92
N TRP A 85 3.55 9.33 -2.02
CA TRP A 85 3.21 9.97 -3.29
C TRP A 85 3.66 11.42 -3.24
N THR A 86 4.17 11.92 -4.36
CA THR A 86 4.35 13.35 -4.59
C THR A 86 3.76 13.77 -5.93
N SER A 87 3.43 15.05 -6.03
CA SER A 87 2.92 15.64 -7.28
C SER A 87 3.93 15.53 -8.43
N LEU A 88 5.23 15.63 -8.11
CA LEU A 88 6.32 15.68 -9.09
C LEU A 88 6.77 14.29 -9.57
N THR A 89 6.88 13.32 -8.65
CA THR A 89 7.51 12.03 -8.94
C THR A 89 6.55 10.84 -8.87
N GLY A 90 5.28 11.08 -8.58
CA GLY A 90 4.28 10.02 -8.44
C GLY A 90 4.50 9.16 -7.20
N ILE A 91 4.14 7.88 -7.28
CA ILE A 91 4.21 6.93 -6.16
C ILE A 91 5.59 6.29 -6.03
N PHE A 92 6.08 6.21 -4.80
CA PHE A 92 7.29 5.51 -4.40
C PHE A 92 6.94 4.44 -3.37
N LEU A 93 7.32 3.20 -3.66
CA LEU A 93 7.11 2.04 -2.81
C LEU A 93 8.43 1.68 -2.12
N SER A 94 8.41 1.58 -0.78
CA SER A 94 9.57 1.08 -0.04
C SER A 94 10.00 -0.33 -0.50
N PRO A 95 11.29 -0.70 -0.34
CA PRO A 95 11.81 -1.99 -0.79
C PRO A 95 11.17 -3.24 -0.15
N THR A 96 10.45 -3.06 0.96
CA THR A 96 9.81 -4.15 1.70
C THR A 96 8.45 -4.55 1.13
N PHE A 97 7.89 -3.79 0.18
CA PHE A 97 6.63 -4.13 -0.48
C PHE A 97 6.70 -5.50 -1.16
N ARG A 98 5.76 -6.37 -0.79
CA ARG A 98 5.48 -7.60 -1.53
C ARG A 98 4.61 -7.28 -2.75
N PRO A 99 4.67 -8.09 -3.82
CA PRO A 99 3.80 -7.89 -4.99
C PRO A 99 2.31 -7.86 -4.65
N SER A 100 1.83 -8.75 -3.76
CA SER A 100 0.42 -8.77 -3.31
C SER A 100 0.00 -7.46 -2.65
N ASP A 101 0.80 -7.00 -1.70
CA ASP A 101 0.52 -5.81 -0.89
C ASP A 101 0.56 -4.55 -1.78
N ALA A 102 1.45 -4.55 -2.77
CA ALA A 102 1.55 -3.48 -3.75
C ALA A 102 0.34 -3.45 -4.69
N ALA A 103 -0.17 -4.60 -5.14
CA ALA A 103 -1.38 -4.67 -5.95
C ALA A 103 -2.61 -4.16 -5.19
N GLU A 104 -2.76 -4.58 -3.93
CA GLU A 104 -3.86 -4.13 -3.07
C GLU A 104 -3.76 -2.62 -2.77
N LEU A 105 -2.54 -2.11 -2.54
CA LEU A 105 -2.31 -0.67 -2.46
C LEU A 105 -2.69 0.04 -3.76
N GLY A 106 -2.30 -0.48 -4.92
CA GLY A 106 -2.64 0.09 -6.22
C GLY A 106 -4.14 0.19 -6.41
N HIS A 107 -4.85 -0.90 -6.14
CA HIS A 107 -6.31 -0.96 -6.17
C HIS A 107 -6.94 0.08 -5.23
N HIS A 108 -6.47 0.14 -3.97
CA HIS A 108 -6.96 1.11 -2.99
C HIS A 108 -6.72 2.57 -3.42
N LEU A 109 -5.54 2.87 -3.97
CA LEU A 109 -5.14 4.23 -4.33
C LEU A 109 -5.68 4.71 -5.69
N ALA A 110 -6.24 3.83 -6.51
CA ALA A 110 -6.82 4.17 -7.82
C ALA A 110 -7.92 5.23 -7.76
N GLN A 111 -8.61 5.34 -6.63
CA GLN A 111 -9.68 6.34 -6.43
C GLN A 111 -9.16 7.68 -5.90
N TYR A 112 -7.94 7.72 -5.35
CA TYR A 112 -7.41 8.88 -4.62
C TYR A 112 -6.23 9.59 -5.30
N LEU A 113 -5.59 8.94 -6.28
CA LEU A 113 -4.44 9.51 -7.00
C LEU A 113 -4.85 10.06 -8.37
N PRO A 114 -4.03 10.97 -8.95
CA PRO A 114 -4.31 11.54 -10.27
C PRO A 114 -4.32 10.51 -11.39
N ASP A 115 -5.08 10.82 -12.44
CA ASP A 115 -5.18 10.01 -13.64
C ASP A 115 -4.88 10.88 -14.89
N PRO A 116 -3.80 10.60 -15.63
CA PRO A 116 -2.87 9.47 -15.45
C PRO A 116 -1.96 9.63 -14.22
N LEU A 117 -1.55 8.50 -13.64
CA LEU A 117 -0.53 8.48 -12.60
C LEU A 117 0.82 8.87 -13.22
N PRO A 118 1.56 9.88 -12.69
CA PRO A 118 2.79 10.35 -13.33
C PRO A 118 3.88 9.28 -13.45
N GLN A 119 4.14 8.56 -12.36
CA GLN A 119 5.16 7.50 -12.30
C GLN A 119 4.94 6.61 -11.07
N SER A 120 5.38 5.35 -11.17
CA SER A 120 5.57 4.42 -10.05
C SER A 120 7.03 4.04 -9.91
N SER A 121 7.57 4.04 -8.70
CA SER A 121 8.98 3.71 -8.42
C SER A 121 9.12 2.82 -7.19
N GLY A 122 10.19 2.02 -7.16
CA GLY A 122 10.41 0.97 -6.16
C GLY A 122 11.01 -0.29 -6.78
N ARG A 123 10.85 -1.44 -6.12
CA ARG A 123 11.25 -2.74 -6.69
C ARG A 123 10.36 -3.08 -7.88
N VAL A 124 10.98 -3.54 -8.99
CA VAL A 124 10.31 -3.83 -10.28
C VAL A 124 9.04 -4.66 -10.11
N THR A 125 9.11 -5.77 -9.38
CA THR A 125 7.96 -6.67 -9.17
C THR A 125 6.83 -5.98 -8.41
N SER A 126 7.16 -5.15 -7.41
CA SER A 126 6.17 -4.46 -6.59
C SER A 126 5.54 -3.31 -7.35
N THR A 127 6.33 -2.55 -8.12
CA THR A 127 5.80 -1.48 -9.00
C THR A 127 4.91 -2.04 -10.11
N GLN A 128 5.26 -3.20 -10.68
CA GLN A 128 4.43 -3.85 -11.69
C GLN A 128 3.07 -4.24 -11.09
N SER A 129 3.08 -4.94 -9.94
CA SER A 129 1.84 -5.35 -9.29
C SER A 129 1.00 -4.16 -8.80
N PHE A 130 1.63 -3.09 -8.32
CA PHE A 130 0.93 -1.84 -8.03
C PHE A 130 0.20 -1.30 -9.26
N ASN A 131 0.88 -1.21 -10.40
CA ASN A 131 0.27 -0.71 -11.64
C ASN A 131 -0.87 -1.61 -12.12
N GLU A 132 -0.73 -2.93 -12.00
CA GLU A 132 -1.80 -3.89 -12.29
C GLU A 132 -3.03 -3.64 -11.42
N GLY A 133 -2.86 -3.50 -10.10
CA GLY A 133 -3.95 -3.20 -9.17
C GLY A 133 -4.60 -1.83 -9.42
N TYR A 134 -3.77 -0.81 -9.66
CA TYR A 134 -4.23 0.55 -9.98
C TYR A 134 -5.09 0.57 -11.25
N CYS A 135 -4.59 -0.04 -12.32
CA CYS A 135 -5.29 -0.08 -13.60
C CYS A 135 -6.55 -0.95 -13.55
N ALA A 136 -6.54 -2.07 -12.82
CA ALA A 136 -7.71 -2.94 -12.73
C ALA A 136 -8.93 -2.24 -12.09
N GLU A 137 -8.69 -1.39 -11.09
CA GLU A 137 -9.75 -0.59 -10.46
C GLU A 137 -10.15 0.61 -11.31
N ARG A 138 -9.16 1.30 -11.91
CA ARG A 138 -9.40 2.53 -12.68
C ARG A 138 -10.05 2.26 -14.04
N TYR A 139 -9.69 1.15 -14.67
CA TYR A 139 -10.08 0.77 -16.02
C TYR A 139 -10.64 -0.66 -16.03
N PRO A 140 -11.83 -0.87 -15.42
CA PRO A 140 -12.42 -2.20 -15.37
C PRO A 140 -12.65 -2.74 -16.79
N PRO A 141 -12.41 -4.03 -17.03
CA PRO A 141 -12.60 -4.61 -18.35
C PRO A 141 -14.04 -4.39 -18.81
N LEU A 142 -14.20 -3.92 -20.05
CA LEU A 142 -15.51 -3.84 -20.68
C LEU A 142 -16.08 -5.26 -20.76
N THR A 143 -17.16 -5.54 -20.03
CA THR A 143 -17.94 -6.76 -20.23
C THR A 143 -18.49 -6.75 -21.66
N PRO A 144 -18.17 -7.75 -22.50
CA PRO A 144 -18.83 -7.90 -23.79
C PRO A 144 -20.34 -8.05 -23.54
N GLN A 145 -21.15 -7.24 -24.23
CA GLN A 145 -22.61 -7.37 -24.24
C GLN A 145 -23.05 -8.52 -25.13
#